data_AF-Q8IMY7-F1
#
_entry.id   AF-Q8IMY7-F1
#
_cell.length_a   1.000
_cell.length_b   1.000
_cell.length_c   1.000
_cell.angle_alpha   90.00
_cell.angle_beta   90.00
_cell.angle_gamma   90.00
#
_symmetry.space_group_name_H-M   'P 1'
#
loop_
_entity.id
_entity.type
_entity.pdbx_description
1 polymer ?
#
loop_
_entity_poly.entity_id
_entity_poly.type
_entity_poly.pdbx_seq_one_letter_code
_entity_poly.pdbx_strand_id
1 'polypeptide(L)'
;MQVPLSDVQVLQDPTDAETLVGGDKEETFAHMKEWKRQYMRGISHTPSQAGVYYEALKGSSHSLAKGSRNFRPGSMRRVRRRAVFKNGDCNVVQKHLQRRRVRFLQDMYTTMVDWQWRWTLLAFALSFILSWLFFALIWWLIIYTHGDLEEPHLPENQEESGWAPCVSAIDGFTSCFLFSIETQHTIGYGVRTTSPECPEAIFMMCFQSIYGVMSSAFMAGIVFAKMTRAKQRAQTLLFSKHAVICQRDGTLSLMFRVGDMRKSHIIGAGVRAQLIRTKSTKEGEVMTQYFTELEIGTDDSGSDLFFIWPMVIEHKIDENSPLYNLNATDMLQDKFEIVVILEGTVESTGQSTQARSSYINTEILWGHRFDPVVLYNKDLQAYEIDYARFNETTQVDTPLCSARELNEIYKIQEGFRTPETTFTMRQLSHNHSDQAS
;
A
#
# COMPACT_ATOMS: atom_id res chain seq x y z
N MET A 1 57.82 -5.96 -51.08
CA MET A 1 57.82 -7.42 -50.80
C MET A 1 56.39 -7.91 -51.03
N GLN A 2 56.15 -8.61 -52.14
CA GLN A 2 54.90 -9.27 -52.57
C GLN A 2 53.55 -8.47 -52.59
N VAL A 3 52.75 -8.81 -53.59
CA VAL A 3 51.51 -8.23 -54.18
C VAL A 3 50.76 -9.48 -54.75
N PRO A 4 49.43 -9.59 -55.04
CA PRO A 4 48.38 -8.55 -55.27
C PRO A 4 46.95 -8.81 -54.69
N LEU A 5 46.01 -7.86 -54.96
CA LEU A 5 44.55 -7.98 -55.34
C LEU A 5 43.60 -8.79 -54.40
N SER A 6 42.27 -8.60 -54.30
CA SER A 6 41.21 -7.87 -55.05
C SER A 6 39.92 -7.81 -54.19
N ASP A 7 38.83 -7.06 -54.44
CA ASP A 7 38.55 -5.83 -55.22
C ASP A 7 37.09 -5.33 -54.97
N VAL A 8 36.82 -4.01 -55.12
CA VAL A 8 35.62 -3.38 -55.77
C VAL A 8 34.21 -3.55 -55.11
N GLN A 9 33.30 -2.57 -55.01
CA GLN A 9 33.18 -1.19 -55.52
C GLN A 9 32.36 -0.30 -54.54
N VAL A 10 32.67 1.00 -54.47
CA VAL A 10 31.68 2.04 -54.12
C VAL A 10 31.26 2.70 -55.42
N LEU A 11 29.96 2.91 -55.63
CA LEU A 11 29.44 3.71 -56.74
C LEU A 11 28.60 4.88 -56.22
N GLN A 12 28.72 5.97 -56.97
CA GLN A 12 28.32 7.33 -56.64
C GLN A 12 27.36 7.79 -57.74
N ASP A 13 26.35 8.60 -57.39
CA ASP A 13 25.31 9.02 -58.34
C ASP A 13 25.87 9.78 -59.55
N PRO A 14 25.39 9.48 -60.78
CA PRO A 14 25.61 10.33 -61.94
C PRO A 14 24.54 11.43 -62.04
N THR A 15 25.01 12.64 -62.35
CA THR A 15 24.21 13.82 -62.65
C THR A 15 23.64 13.82 -64.08
N ASP A 16 22.56 14.59 -64.26
CA ASP A 16 22.11 15.27 -65.48
C ASP A 16 21.90 14.47 -66.80
N ALA A 17 20.63 14.36 -67.23
CA ALA A 17 20.18 14.93 -68.51
C ALA A 17 18.65 14.81 -68.74
N GLU A 18 18.06 15.97 -68.98
CA GLU A 18 16.76 16.37 -69.53
C GLU A 18 15.79 15.40 -70.27
N THR A 19 14.52 15.82 -70.23
CA THR A 19 13.42 15.61 -71.22
C THR A 19 12.79 14.21 -71.39
N LEU A 20 11.55 14.05 -70.88
CA LEU A 20 10.29 14.13 -71.66
C LEU A 20 9.06 13.84 -70.77
N VAL A 21 7.99 14.62 -70.94
CA VAL A 21 6.54 14.32 -70.72
C VAL A 21 6.16 13.50 -69.45
N GLY A 22 5.34 13.97 -68.49
CA GLY A 22 4.19 14.87 -68.59
C GLY A 22 2.88 14.07 -68.43
N GLY A 23 2.43 13.82 -67.19
CA GLY A 23 1.24 12.99 -66.90
C GLY A 23 0.80 12.97 -65.43
N ASP A 24 1.49 12.22 -64.56
CA ASP A 24 0.84 11.62 -63.37
C ASP A 24 0.96 12.39 -62.03
N LYS A 25 1.40 13.65 -62.03
CA LYS A 25 1.66 14.41 -60.78
C LYS A 25 0.49 15.25 -60.26
N GLU A 26 -0.57 15.48 -61.04
CA GLU A 26 -1.76 16.18 -60.54
C GLU A 26 -2.81 15.23 -59.95
N GLU A 27 -3.08 14.06 -60.55
CA GLU A 27 -4.04 13.09 -59.99
C GLU A 27 -3.60 12.57 -58.61
N THR A 28 -2.31 12.26 -58.45
CA THR A 28 -1.74 11.80 -57.18
C THR A 28 -1.82 12.86 -56.07
N PHE A 29 -1.74 14.15 -56.42
CA PHE A 29 -1.87 15.24 -55.46
C PHE A 29 -3.34 15.58 -55.16
N ALA A 30 -4.25 15.41 -56.13
CA ALA A 30 -5.69 15.53 -55.93
C ALA A 30 -6.22 14.44 -54.99
N HIS A 31 -5.92 13.16 -55.27
CA HIS A 31 -6.36 12.01 -54.48
C HIS A 31 -5.92 12.11 -53.00
N MET A 32 -4.68 12.57 -52.75
CA MET A 32 -4.18 12.78 -51.38
C MET A 32 -4.83 13.99 -50.66
N LYS A 33 -5.36 14.96 -51.40
CA LYS A 33 -6.12 16.12 -50.87
C LYS A 33 -7.59 15.80 -50.64
N GLU A 34 -8.16 14.86 -51.40
CA GLU A 34 -9.46 14.22 -51.15
C GLU A 34 -9.40 13.40 -49.85
N TRP A 35 -8.40 12.51 -49.71
CA TRP A 35 -8.23 11.63 -48.55
C TRP A 35 -8.09 12.41 -47.23
N LYS A 36 -7.30 13.50 -47.23
CA LYS A 36 -7.20 14.42 -46.08
C LYS A 36 -8.48 15.18 -45.76
N ARG A 37 -9.38 15.42 -46.73
CA ARG A 37 -10.69 16.05 -46.47
C ARG A 37 -11.72 15.06 -45.95
N GLN A 38 -11.71 13.81 -46.43
CA GLN A 38 -12.59 12.74 -45.94
C GLN A 38 -12.20 12.33 -44.51
N TYR A 39 -10.91 12.25 -44.18
CA TYR A 39 -10.47 11.97 -42.80
C TYR A 39 -10.85 13.09 -41.80
N MET A 40 -11.02 14.34 -42.27
CA MET A 40 -11.45 15.49 -41.46
C MET A 40 -12.98 15.67 -41.38
N ARG A 41 -13.77 14.87 -42.12
CA ARG A 41 -15.24 14.85 -42.07
C ARG A 41 -15.68 13.42 -41.82
N GLY A 42 -15.69 13.02 -40.53
CA GLY A 42 -15.86 11.63 -40.07
C GLY A 42 -17.13 10.94 -40.56
N ILE A 43 -17.07 10.41 -41.78
CA ILE A 43 -18.11 9.59 -42.42
C ILE A 43 -17.39 8.43 -43.13
N SER A 44 -17.20 7.34 -42.40
CA SER A 44 -16.88 6.02 -42.97
C SER A 44 -17.57 4.95 -42.15
N HIS A 45 -18.68 4.42 -42.67
CA HIS A 45 -19.43 3.33 -42.05
C HIS A 45 -18.70 1.99 -42.25
N THR A 46 -18.13 1.43 -41.19
CA THR A 46 -17.96 -0.03 -41.02
C THR A 46 -18.03 -0.37 -39.52
N PRO A 47 -18.81 -1.39 -39.10
CA PRO A 47 -19.09 -1.61 -37.68
C PRO A 47 -18.05 -2.51 -37.00
N SER A 48 -17.35 -1.99 -35.99
CA SER A 48 -16.83 -2.81 -34.89
C SER A 48 -16.90 -2.04 -33.57
N GLN A 49 -17.39 -2.71 -32.52
CA GLN A 49 -17.60 -2.09 -31.21
C GLN A 49 -16.30 -2.04 -30.40
N ALA A 50 -15.69 -0.85 -30.28
CA ALA A 50 -14.76 -0.52 -29.19
C ALA A 50 -14.52 1.00 -29.14
N GLY A 51 -15.29 1.75 -28.34
CA GLY A 51 -15.29 3.21 -28.44
C GLY A 51 -15.84 4.01 -27.26
N VAL A 52 -15.63 3.57 -26.02
CA VAL A 52 -15.87 4.39 -24.81
C VAL A 52 -14.63 4.28 -23.91
N TYR A 53 -14.35 5.35 -23.14
CA TYR A 53 -13.22 5.53 -22.20
C TYR A 53 -11.88 6.05 -22.78
N TYR A 54 -11.86 7.33 -23.19
CA TYR A 54 -10.63 8.15 -23.14
C TYR A 54 -10.85 9.60 -22.67
N GLU A 55 -11.74 9.81 -21.70
CA GLU A 55 -12.03 11.15 -21.17
C GLU A 55 -12.06 11.18 -19.62
N ALA A 56 -10.89 10.97 -19.01
CA ALA A 56 -10.73 10.99 -17.54
C ALA A 56 -9.33 11.47 -17.05
N LEU A 57 -8.49 12.05 -17.92
CA LEU A 57 -7.11 12.48 -17.58
C LEU A 57 -6.76 13.93 -17.98
N LYS A 58 -7.76 14.80 -18.07
CA LYS A 58 -7.57 16.26 -18.00
C LYS A 58 -8.20 16.79 -16.72
N GLY A 59 -7.43 16.74 -15.63
CA GLY A 59 -7.85 17.25 -14.32
C GLY A 59 -6.68 17.36 -13.35
N SER A 60 -6.32 18.59 -13.00
CA SER A 60 -5.32 18.95 -11.99
C SER A 60 -3.85 18.60 -12.28
N SER A 61 -3.17 19.49 -12.99
CA SER A 61 -1.70 19.60 -13.01
C SER A 61 -1.24 21.06 -13.00
N HIS A 62 -1.81 21.86 -12.09
CA HIS A 62 -1.36 23.23 -11.80
C HIS A 62 -0.59 23.30 -10.47
N SER A 63 0.58 22.67 -10.44
CA SER A 63 1.74 23.06 -9.62
C SER A 63 2.94 22.18 -9.95
N LEU A 64 4.15 22.74 -9.83
CA LEU A 64 5.45 22.03 -9.90
C LEU A 64 5.83 21.39 -11.25
N ALA A 65 6.18 22.25 -12.23
CA ALA A 65 7.04 21.85 -13.36
C ALA A 65 7.94 23.01 -13.82
N LYS A 66 9.04 23.27 -13.10
CA LYS A 66 10.11 24.18 -13.55
C LYS A 66 11.42 23.38 -13.65
N GLY A 67 11.95 23.25 -14.87
CA GLY A 67 13.33 22.80 -15.12
C GLY A 67 13.57 21.28 -15.20
N SER A 68 13.31 20.67 -16.36
CA SER A 68 14.27 19.76 -17.01
C SER A 68 13.82 19.45 -18.45
N ARG A 69 14.46 20.08 -19.44
CA ARG A 69 14.28 19.74 -20.86
C ARG A 69 15.27 18.64 -21.23
N ASN A 70 14.90 17.37 -21.04
CA ASN A 70 15.54 16.22 -21.71
C ASN A 70 14.76 14.89 -21.56
N PHE A 71 13.43 14.93 -21.50
CA PHE A 71 12.63 13.69 -21.48
C PHE A 71 12.28 13.24 -22.91
N ARG A 72 12.96 12.19 -23.40
CA ARG A 72 12.59 11.53 -24.66
C ARG A 72 11.20 10.87 -24.51
N PRO A 73 10.25 11.06 -25.44
CA PRO A 73 8.94 10.41 -25.37
C PRO A 73 9.03 8.95 -25.85
N GLY A 74 9.63 8.09 -25.04
CA GLY A 74 9.76 6.65 -25.30
C GLY A 74 9.93 5.87 -24.00
N SER A 75 9.11 4.85 -23.78
CA SER A 75 9.01 4.11 -22.52
C SER A 75 8.51 4.93 -21.32
N MET A 76 7.32 5.51 -21.46
CA MET A 76 6.40 5.52 -20.31
C MET A 76 6.07 4.05 -20.04
N ARG A 77 6.82 3.40 -19.12
CA ARG A 77 6.51 2.04 -18.64
C ARG A 77 5.01 2.01 -18.35
N ARG A 78 4.25 1.20 -19.09
CA ARG A 78 2.82 1.01 -18.82
C ARG A 78 2.71 0.52 -17.38
N VAL A 79 2.33 1.40 -16.46
CA VAL A 79 2.12 1.05 -15.05
C VAL A 79 0.99 0.02 -15.06
N ARG A 80 1.34 -1.26 -14.93
CA ARG A 80 0.37 -2.35 -14.96
C ARG A 80 -0.60 -2.09 -13.81
N ARG A 81 -1.91 -2.17 -14.12
CA ARG A 81 -2.97 -1.94 -13.14
C ARG A 81 -2.80 -2.98 -12.04
N ARG A 82 -2.64 -2.51 -10.80
CA ARG A 82 -2.58 -3.34 -9.59
C ARG A 82 -3.51 -2.75 -8.54
N ALA A 83 -4.14 -3.60 -7.75
CA ALA A 83 -5.06 -3.26 -6.66
C ALA A 83 -4.32 -2.93 -5.37
N VAL A 84 -3.18 -3.58 -5.11
CA VAL A 84 -2.30 -3.32 -3.96
C VAL A 84 -0.90 -3.00 -4.46
N PHE A 85 -0.24 -2.00 -3.88
CA PHE A 85 1.15 -1.67 -4.17
C PHE A 85 2.11 -2.54 -3.35
N LYS A 86 3.38 -2.66 -3.79
CA LYS A 86 4.43 -3.42 -3.06
C LYS A 86 4.69 -2.94 -1.63
N ASN A 87 4.29 -1.71 -1.29
CA ASN A 87 4.39 -1.14 0.06
C ASN A 87 3.12 -1.37 0.92
N GLY A 88 2.13 -2.11 0.41
CA GLY A 88 0.88 -2.44 1.10
C GLY A 88 -0.24 -1.40 1.01
N ASP A 89 -0.04 -0.29 0.28
CA ASP A 89 -1.10 0.70 0.02
C ASP A 89 -2.09 0.17 -1.02
N CYS A 90 -3.39 0.39 -0.80
CA CYS A 90 -4.44 -0.03 -1.72
C CYS A 90 -4.72 1.04 -2.79
N ASN A 91 -4.57 0.67 -4.06
CA ASN A 91 -4.83 1.51 -5.23
C ASN A 91 -6.33 1.55 -5.59
N VAL A 92 -7.18 1.90 -4.63
CA VAL A 92 -8.64 1.89 -4.78
C VAL A 92 -9.21 3.28 -4.46
N VAL A 93 -9.79 3.94 -5.47
CA VAL A 93 -10.42 5.25 -5.32
C VAL A 93 -11.94 5.10 -5.34
N GLN A 94 -12.59 5.44 -4.23
CA GLN A 94 -14.05 5.38 -4.10
C GLN A 94 -14.71 6.61 -4.74
N LYS A 95 -15.66 6.40 -5.67
CA LYS A 95 -16.43 7.46 -6.34
C LYS A 95 -17.86 7.54 -5.77
N HIS A 96 -18.45 8.74 -5.73
CA HIS A 96 -19.85 9.00 -5.37
C HIS A 96 -20.33 8.57 -3.96
N LEU A 97 -19.49 8.66 -2.92
CA LEU A 97 -19.99 8.50 -1.53
C LEU A 97 -20.82 9.71 -1.10
N GLN A 98 -22.15 9.59 -1.19
CA GLN A 98 -23.08 10.55 -0.58
C GLN A 98 -22.83 10.65 0.94
N ARG A 99 -22.93 11.88 1.47
CA ARG A 99 -22.77 12.21 2.90
C ARG A 99 -21.46 11.72 3.56
N ARG A 100 -20.36 11.55 2.79
CA ARG A 100 -19.05 11.11 3.31
C ARG A 100 -18.54 11.98 4.46
N ARG A 101 -18.62 13.32 4.31
CA ARG A 101 -18.14 14.27 5.34
C ARG A 101 -18.92 14.18 6.66
N VAL A 102 -20.24 14.00 6.60
CA VAL A 102 -21.09 13.89 7.79
C VAL A 102 -20.74 12.65 8.62
N ARG A 103 -20.49 11.51 7.96
CA ARG A 103 -20.09 10.28 8.65
C ARG A 103 -18.73 10.39 9.35
N PHE A 104 -17.75 11.09 8.75
CA PHE A 104 -16.48 11.37 9.43
C PHE A 104 -16.61 12.35 10.60
N LEU A 105 -17.56 13.29 10.56
CA LEU A 105 -17.83 14.18 11.69
C LEU A 105 -18.53 13.48 12.85
N GLN A 106 -19.33 12.44 12.58
CA GLN A 106 -19.93 11.58 13.62
C GLN A 106 -18.87 10.75 14.35
N ASP A 107 -17.79 10.36 13.66
CA ASP A 107 -16.63 9.67 14.26
C ASP A 107 -15.40 10.59 14.33
N MET A 108 -15.57 11.68 15.09
CA MET A 108 -14.53 12.69 15.27
C MET A 108 -13.26 12.12 15.93
N TYR A 109 -13.41 11.19 16.89
CA TYR A 109 -12.29 10.62 17.63
C TYR A 109 -11.35 9.82 16.73
N THR A 110 -11.86 8.84 15.96
CA THR A 110 -10.99 8.09 15.05
C THR A 110 -10.41 8.99 13.97
N THR A 111 -11.20 9.95 13.45
CA THR A 111 -10.77 10.91 12.44
C THR A 111 -9.57 11.76 12.90
N MET A 112 -9.56 12.26 14.15
CA MET A 112 -8.43 13.00 14.71
C MET A 112 -7.18 12.11 14.91
N VAL A 113 -7.38 10.86 15.33
CA VAL A 113 -6.32 9.86 15.49
C VAL A 113 -5.75 9.38 14.14
N ASP A 114 -6.56 9.34 13.08
CA ASP A 114 -6.17 8.96 11.72
C ASP A 114 -5.48 10.06 10.92
N TRP A 115 -5.65 11.33 11.29
CA TRP A 115 -5.05 12.45 10.57
C TRP A 115 -3.50 12.40 10.61
N GLN A 116 -2.81 13.20 9.80
CA GLN A 116 -1.34 13.23 9.86
C GLN A 116 -0.87 14.04 11.07
N TRP A 117 0.26 13.67 11.65
CA TRP A 117 0.85 14.36 12.82
C TRP A 117 0.87 15.89 12.69
N ARG A 118 1.22 16.43 11.52
CA ARG A 118 1.24 17.87 11.25
C ARG A 118 -0.13 18.54 11.48
N TRP A 119 -1.20 17.89 11.03
CA TRP A 119 -2.57 18.41 11.18
C TRP A 119 -3.11 18.19 12.60
N THR A 120 -2.79 17.06 13.23
CA THR A 120 -3.14 16.81 14.64
C THR A 120 -2.50 17.86 15.57
N LEU A 121 -1.19 18.14 15.41
CA LEU A 121 -0.48 19.15 16.20
C LEU A 121 -1.00 20.57 15.90
N LEU A 122 -1.24 20.91 14.64
CA LEU A 122 -1.83 22.21 14.26
C LEU A 122 -3.23 22.40 14.87
N ALA A 123 -4.08 21.37 14.84
CA ALA A 123 -5.42 21.42 15.42
C ALA A 123 -5.37 21.66 16.94
N PHE A 124 -4.47 21.00 17.66
CA PHE A 124 -4.29 21.26 19.10
C PHE A 124 -3.74 22.66 19.39
N ALA A 125 -2.71 23.11 18.67
CA ALA A 125 -2.16 24.45 18.82
C ALA A 125 -3.23 25.54 18.59
N LEU A 126 -4.03 25.41 17.53
CA LEU A 126 -5.16 26.29 17.27
C LEU A 126 -6.24 26.19 18.36
N SER A 127 -6.57 24.99 18.84
CA SER A 127 -7.55 24.79 19.91
C SER A 127 -7.14 25.51 21.20
N PHE A 128 -5.86 25.43 21.59
CA PHE A 128 -5.36 26.16 22.76
C PHE A 128 -5.40 27.68 22.56
N ILE A 129 -4.85 28.19 21.45
CA ILE A 129 -4.84 29.62 21.14
C ILE A 129 -6.27 30.19 21.11
N LEU A 130 -7.22 29.49 20.48
CA LEU A 130 -8.62 29.90 20.44
C LEU A 130 -9.26 29.87 21.84
N SER A 131 -8.93 28.90 22.69
CA SER A 131 -9.43 28.87 24.07
C SER A 131 -8.88 30.04 24.91
N TRP A 132 -7.59 30.36 24.79
CA TRP A 132 -6.99 31.50 25.49
C TRP A 132 -7.59 32.83 25.02
N LEU A 133 -7.81 33.02 23.72
CA LEU A 133 -8.46 34.21 23.19
C LEU A 133 -9.93 34.33 23.64
N PHE A 134 -10.65 33.21 23.70
CA PHE A 134 -12.04 33.17 24.17
C PHE A 134 -12.15 33.54 25.65
N PHE A 135 -11.31 32.95 26.51
CA PHE A 135 -11.30 33.29 27.93
C PHE A 135 -10.75 34.71 28.18
N ALA A 136 -9.73 35.16 27.46
CA ALA A 136 -9.24 36.54 27.51
C ALA A 136 -10.33 37.56 27.15
N LEU A 137 -11.19 37.26 26.18
CA LEU A 137 -12.34 38.09 25.81
C LEU A 137 -13.37 38.16 26.94
N ILE A 138 -13.65 37.05 27.63
CA ILE A 138 -14.59 37.03 28.77
C ILE A 138 -14.00 37.78 29.98
N TRP A 139 -12.72 37.58 30.27
CA TRP A 139 -12.01 38.33 31.32
C TRP A 139 -12.02 39.83 31.03
N TRP A 140 -11.70 40.22 29.80
CA TRP A 140 -11.79 41.61 29.37
C TRP A 140 -13.21 42.16 29.47
N LEU A 141 -14.25 41.36 29.13
CA LEU A 141 -15.64 41.77 29.28
C LEU A 141 -16.01 42.04 30.74
N ILE A 142 -15.70 41.12 31.66
CA ILE A 142 -15.96 41.25 33.11
C ILE A 142 -15.29 42.51 33.69
N ILE A 143 -13.99 42.65 33.42
CA ILE A 143 -13.16 43.75 33.92
C ILE A 143 -13.66 45.10 33.32
N TYR A 144 -14.09 45.10 32.05
CA TYR A 144 -14.72 46.27 31.42
C TYR A 144 -16.10 46.60 32.00
N THR A 145 -16.96 45.60 32.30
CA THR A 145 -18.29 45.84 32.87
C THR A 145 -18.26 46.22 34.35
N HIS A 146 -17.21 45.84 35.08
CA HIS A 146 -16.99 46.26 36.47
C HIS A 146 -16.48 47.71 36.57
N GLY A 147 -15.80 48.22 35.54
CA GLY A 147 -15.19 49.56 35.53
C GLY A 147 -13.70 49.58 35.89
N ASP A 148 -13.04 48.42 35.96
CA ASP A 148 -11.61 48.30 36.32
C ASP A 148 -10.65 48.92 35.29
N LEU A 149 -11.12 49.15 34.05
CA LEU A 149 -10.33 49.78 32.97
C LEU A 149 -10.52 51.30 32.90
N GLU A 150 -11.25 51.91 33.84
CA GLU A 150 -11.36 53.37 33.91
C GLU A 150 -10.05 53.97 34.45
N GLU A 151 -9.67 55.15 33.94
CA GLU A 151 -8.41 55.83 34.26
C GLU A 151 -8.10 55.98 35.78
N PRO A 152 -9.06 56.29 36.69
CA PRO A 152 -8.80 56.29 38.14
C PRO A 152 -8.68 54.90 38.79
N HIS A 153 -9.08 53.82 38.10
CA HIS A 153 -9.07 52.44 38.60
C HIS A 153 -7.92 51.59 38.03
N LEU A 154 -7.10 52.15 37.12
CA LEU A 154 -5.90 51.51 36.61
C LEU A 154 -4.85 51.24 37.72
N PRO A 155 -3.99 50.21 37.59
CA PRO A 155 -3.08 49.78 38.66
C PRO A 155 -2.18 50.87 39.26
N GLU A 156 -1.79 51.89 38.49
CA GLU A 156 -0.98 53.02 38.98
C GLU A 156 -1.76 53.97 39.92
N ASN A 157 -3.09 54.04 39.78
CA ASN A 157 -3.97 54.97 40.50
C ASN A 157 -4.83 54.30 41.59
N GLN A 158 -4.75 52.96 41.72
CA GLN A 158 -5.55 52.18 42.69
C GLN A 158 -5.29 52.56 44.16
N GLU A 159 -4.06 52.95 44.52
CA GLU A 159 -3.75 53.41 45.88
C GLU A 159 -4.43 54.75 46.24
N GLU A 160 -4.68 55.62 45.24
CA GLU A 160 -5.34 56.91 45.45
C GLU A 160 -6.87 56.82 45.39
N SER A 161 -7.42 55.95 44.53
CA SER A 161 -8.87 55.76 44.40
C SER A 161 -9.47 54.80 45.43
N GLY A 162 -8.65 53.91 46.02
CA GLY A 162 -9.13 52.88 46.95
C GLY A 162 -10.02 51.81 46.27
N TRP A 163 -10.00 51.74 44.94
CA TRP A 163 -10.79 50.79 44.16
C TRP A 163 -10.22 49.37 44.29
N ALA A 164 -11.09 48.39 44.50
CA ALA A 164 -10.72 46.98 44.58
C ALA A 164 -11.11 46.27 43.25
N PRO A 165 -10.13 46.01 42.34
CA PRO A 165 -10.43 45.44 41.03
C PRO A 165 -10.78 43.95 41.11
N CYS A 166 -11.47 43.41 40.10
CA CYS A 166 -11.74 41.97 40.00
C CYS A 166 -10.46 41.14 39.85
N VAL A 167 -9.47 41.68 39.14
CA VAL A 167 -8.14 41.07 38.93
C VAL A 167 -7.07 42.15 39.01
N SER A 168 -6.06 41.96 39.83
CA SER A 168 -4.93 42.89 39.98
C SER A 168 -4.00 42.92 38.75
N ALA A 169 -3.30 44.05 38.55
CA ALA A 169 -2.31 44.25 37.49
C ALA A 169 -2.83 43.96 36.06
N ILE A 170 -4.02 44.52 35.74
CA ILE A 170 -4.63 44.50 34.41
C ILE A 170 -4.72 45.92 33.85
N ASP A 171 -3.94 46.16 32.79
CA ASP A 171 -3.83 47.46 32.10
C ASP A 171 -4.61 47.48 30.77
N GLY A 172 -5.19 46.34 30.37
CA GLY A 172 -5.92 46.18 29.12
C GLY A 172 -5.92 44.74 28.58
N PHE A 173 -6.39 44.56 27.35
CA PHE A 173 -6.64 43.24 26.74
C PHE A 173 -5.41 42.31 26.72
N THR A 174 -4.20 42.83 26.51
CA THR A 174 -2.97 42.03 26.54
C THR A 174 -2.71 41.43 27.92
N SER A 175 -2.96 42.20 29.00
CA SER A 175 -2.86 41.71 30.38
C SER A 175 -3.97 40.69 30.69
N CYS A 176 -5.18 40.86 30.16
CA CYS A 176 -6.24 39.83 30.22
C CYS A 176 -5.87 38.53 29.48
N PHE A 177 -5.18 38.63 28.33
CA PHE A 177 -4.72 37.47 27.57
C PHE A 177 -3.60 36.71 28.29
N LEU A 178 -2.65 37.43 28.87
CA LEU A 178 -1.61 36.83 29.74
C LEU A 178 -2.26 36.13 30.94
N PHE A 179 -3.17 36.81 31.65
CA PHE A 179 -3.92 36.21 32.76
C PHE A 179 -4.67 34.95 32.32
N SER A 180 -5.36 34.97 31.18
CA SER A 180 -6.05 33.80 30.64
C SER A 180 -5.13 32.60 30.39
N ILE A 181 -3.88 32.83 29.96
CA ILE A 181 -2.88 31.77 29.82
C ILE A 181 -2.42 31.30 31.19
N GLU A 182 -2.08 32.23 32.09
CA GLU A 182 -1.61 31.97 33.45
C GLU A 182 -2.60 31.10 34.25
N THR A 183 -3.91 31.39 34.16
CA THR A 183 -4.99 30.61 34.79
C THR A 183 -5.17 29.25 34.11
N GLN A 184 -5.31 29.20 32.77
CA GLN A 184 -5.66 27.94 32.09
C GLN A 184 -4.52 26.91 32.07
N HIS A 185 -3.27 27.36 32.04
CA HIS A 185 -2.09 26.49 32.15
C HIS A 185 -1.58 26.37 33.60
N THR A 186 -2.30 26.94 34.58
CA THR A 186 -1.95 26.92 36.00
C THR A 186 -0.49 27.35 36.25
N ILE A 187 -0.02 28.36 35.52
CA ILE A 187 1.33 28.91 35.67
C ILE A 187 1.36 29.86 36.88
N GLY A 188 0.35 30.73 36.97
CA GLY A 188 0.13 31.65 38.09
C GLY A 188 1.38 32.41 38.54
N TYR A 189 1.88 33.37 37.74
CA TYR A 189 3.09 34.12 38.10
C TYR A 189 2.93 34.98 39.38
N GLY A 190 1.70 35.15 39.89
CA GLY A 190 1.41 35.81 41.16
C GLY A 190 1.33 37.34 41.09
N VAL A 191 1.67 37.94 39.94
CA VAL A 191 1.50 39.37 39.68
C VAL A 191 0.02 39.73 39.43
N ARG A 192 -0.72 38.83 38.77
CA ARG A 192 -2.15 38.97 38.48
C ARG A 192 -2.94 37.99 39.33
N THR A 193 -3.78 38.52 40.21
CA THR A 193 -4.53 37.73 41.20
C THR A 193 -5.99 38.16 41.20
N THR A 194 -6.90 37.17 41.20
CA THR A 194 -8.34 37.40 41.35
C THR A 194 -8.65 37.88 42.77
N SER A 195 -9.44 38.94 42.90
CA SER A 195 -9.96 39.42 44.19
C SER A 195 -11.27 38.71 44.57
N PRO A 196 -11.71 38.78 45.85
CA PRO A 196 -13.01 38.25 46.26
C PRO A 196 -14.20 39.15 45.91
N GLU A 197 -13.97 40.38 45.42
CA GLU A 197 -15.03 41.38 45.20
C GLU A 197 -16.02 40.94 44.11
N CYS A 198 -15.52 40.33 43.04
CA CYS A 198 -16.31 39.98 41.86
C CYS A 198 -16.66 38.49 41.83
N PRO A 199 -17.88 38.06 42.24
CA PRO A 199 -18.25 36.64 42.24
C PRO A 199 -18.30 36.02 40.83
N GLU A 200 -18.53 36.83 39.80
CA GLU A 200 -18.48 36.40 38.40
C GLU A 200 -17.06 36.01 37.94
N ALA A 201 -16.04 36.72 38.42
CA ALA A 201 -14.63 36.38 38.18
C ALA A 201 -14.28 35.02 38.78
N ILE A 202 -14.72 34.75 40.02
CA ILE A 202 -14.53 33.47 40.70
C ILE A 202 -15.22 32.33 39.93
N PHE A 203 -16.46 32.53 39.49
CA PHE A 203 -17.19 31.53 38.70
C PHE A 203 -16.48 31.24 37.36
N MET A 204 -16.03 32.27 36.65
CA MET A 204 -15.29 32.11 35.39
C MET A 204 -13.94 31.42 35.58
N MET A 205 -13.20 31.74 36.64
CA MET A 205 -11.94 31.07 37.00
C MET A 205 -12.16 29.57 37.23
N CYS A 206 -13.22 29.19 37.95
CA CYS A 206 -13.60 27.79 38.15
C CYS A 206 -13.93 27.08 36.82
N PHE A 207 -14.77 27.69 35.98
CA PHE A 207 -15.15 27.11 34.69
C PHE A 207 -13.95 26.97 33.73
N GLN A 208 -13.09 27.98 33.65
CA GLN A 208 -11.86 27.96 32.86
C GLN A 208 -10.89 26.87 33.33
N SER A 209 -10.75 26.68 34.65
CA SER A 209 -9.90 25.64 35.23
C SER A 209 -10.39 24.23 34.84
N ILE A 210 -11.70 23.98 34.95
CA ILE A 210 -12.32 22.72 34.51
C ILE A 210 -12.09 22.48 33.02
N TYR A 211 -12.33 23.50 32.18
CA TYR A 211 -12.10 23.41 30.74
C TYR A 211 -10.62 23.13 30.39
N GLY A 212 -9.67 23.80 31.05
CA GLY A 212 -8.23 23.61 30.85
C GLY A 212 -7.77 22.18 31.13
N VAL A 213 -8.24 21.59 32.24
CA VAL A 213 -7.97 20.19 32.60
C VAL A 213 -8.62 19.23 31.59
N MET A 214 -9.87 19.45 31.19
CA MET A 214 -10.54 18.61 30.19
C MET A 214 -9.85 18.65 28.83
N SER A 215 -9.46 19.84 28.36
CA SER A 215 -8.79 20.05 27.07
C SER A 215 -7.39 19.41 27.03
N SER A 216 -6.60 19.58 28.09
CA SER A 216 -5.27 18.96 28.20
C SER A 216 -5.35 17.43 28.30
N ALA A 217 -6.31 16.88 29.06
CA ALA A 217 -6.56 15.44 29.12
C ALA A 217 -6.98 14.86 27.75
N PHE A 218 -7.84 15.55 27.00
CA PHE A 218 -8.26 15.12 25.66
C PHE A 218 -7.10 15.12 24.65
N MET A 219 -6.24 16.15 24.68
CA MET A 219 -5.01 16.15 23.88
C MET A 219 -4.13 14.96 24.23
N ALA A 220 -3.83 14.75 25.52
CA ALA A 220 -2.97 13.67 25.98
C ALA A 220 -3.52 12.29 25.57
N GLY A 221 -4.83 12.08 25.71
CA GLY A 221 -5.52 10.87 25.27
C GLY A 221 -5.37 10.59 23.78
N ILE A 222 -5.59 11.60 22.91
CA ILE A 222 -5.41 11.44 21.46
C ILE A 222 -3.94 11.24 21.09
N VAL A 223 -3.00 11.97 21.70
CA VAL A 223 -1.56 11.79 21.44
C VAL A 223 -1.11 10.38 21.82
N PHE A 224 -1.53 9.88 22.99
CA PHE A 224 -1.27 8.51 23.43
C PHE A 224 -1.90 7.47 22.49
N ALA A 225 -3.19 7.62 22.15
CA ALA A 225 -3.88 6.75 21.19
C ALA A 225 -3.22 6.76 19.81
N LYS A 226 -2.64 7.88 19.39
CA LYS A 226 -1.93 8.02 18.11
C LYS A 226 -0.54 7.42 18.14
N MET A 227 0.20 7.56 19.25
CA MET A 227 1.54 6.96 19.44
C MET A 227 1.49 5.44 19.59
N THR A 228 0.45 4.91 20.25
CA THR A 228 0.32 3.45 20.46
C THR A 228 -0.01 2.68 19.18
N ARG A 229 -0.54 3.34 18.14
CA ARG A 229 -0.93 2.68 16.88
C ARG A 229 0.23 2.00 16.17
N ALA A 230 0.12 0.68 16.01
CA ALA A 230 1.10 -0.18 15.34
C ALA A 230 1.33 0.08 13.83
N LYS A 231 0.82 1.15 13.22
CA LYS A 231 0.93 1.40 11.76
C LYS A 231 2.38 1.46 11.26
N GLN A 232 3.33 1.90 12.10
CA GLN A 232 4.76 1.87 11.76
C GLN A 232 5.37 0.45 11.78
N ARG A 233 4.80 -0.50 12.53
CA ARG A 233 5.29 -1.89 12.57
C ARG A 233 5.02 -2.62 11.27
N ALA A 234 3.91 -2.33 10.58
CA ALA A 234 3.65 -2.85 9.24
C ALA A 234 4.72 -2.44 8.19
N GLN A 235 5.56 -1.44 8.48
CA GLN A 235 6.66 -1.01 7.62
C GLN A 235 8.00 -1.73 7.92
N THR A 236 8.12 -2.42 9.07
CA THR A 236 9.31 -3.25 9.39
C THR A 236 9.13 -4.71 8.96
N LEU A 237 7.90 -5.09 8.60
CA LEU A 237 7.57 -6.37 7.98
C LEU A 237 7.88 -6.32 6.48
N LEU A 238 8.79 -7.19 6.06
CA LEU A 238 9.30 -7.30 4.70
C LEU A 238 8.61 -8.45 3.95
N PHE A 239 8.35 -8.20 2.66
CA PHE A 239 8.01 -9.21 1.67
C PHE A 239 9.09 -9.22 0.59
N SER A 240 9.37 -10.37 -0.02
CA SER A 240 10.30 -10.44 -1.13
C SER A 240 9.84 -9.58 -2.31
N LYS A 241 10.80 -9.01 -3.04
CA LYS A 241 10.52 -8.19 -4.22
C LYS A 241 9.81 -8.99 -5.32
N HIS A 242 10.21 -10.25 -5.48
CA HIS A 242 9.64 -11.21 -6.41
C HIS A 242 9.09 -12.42 -5.63
N ALA A 243 8.11 -13.10 -6.20
CA ALA A 243 7.80 -14.48 -5.85
C ALA A 243 8.54 -15.39 -6.84
N VAL A 244 8.71 -16.66 -6.51
CA VAL A 244 9.40 -17.63 -7.35
C VAL A 244 8.55 -18.89 -7.49
N ILE A 245 8.69 -19.59 -8.61
CA ILE A 245 8.13 -20.93 -8.81
C ILE A 245 9.30 -21.86 -9.10
N CYS A 246 9.44 -22.92 -8.31
CA CYS A 246 10.29 -24.05 -8.66
C CYS A 246 9.67 -25.35 -8.22
N GLN A 247 10.30 -26.46 -8.59
CA GLN A 247 9.93 -27.76 -8.08
C GLN A 247 10.49 -27.98 -6.66
N ARG A 248 9.64 -28.45 -5.75
CA ARG A 248 9.99 -28.89 -4.39
C ARG A 248 9.31 -30.24 -4.14
N ASP A 249 10.11 -31.23 -3.75
CA ASP A 249 9.65 -32.59 -3.42
C ASP A 249 8.71 -33.22 -4.46
N GLY A 250 9.04 -33.03 -5.75
CA GLY A 250 8.26 -33.51 -6.89
C GLY A 250 7.11 -32.58 -7.33
N THR A 251 6.61 -31.72 -6.46
CA THR A 251 5.52 -30.77 -6.77
C THR A 251 6.03 -29.42 -7.27
N LEU A 252 5.27 -28.74 -8.14
CA LEU A 252 5.53 -27.32 -8.44
C LEU A 252 4.93 -26.44 -7.33
N SER A 253 5.72 -25.50 -6.82
CA SER A 253 5.32 -24.64 -5.70
C SER A 253 5.60 -23.17 -5.98
N LEU A 254 4.62 -22.32 -5.72
CA LEU A 254 4.77 -20.87 -5.67
C LEU A 254 5.28 -20.46 -4.30
N MET A 255 6.35 -19.69 -4.25
CA MET A 255 6.99 -19.27 -3.00
C MET A 255 7.23 -17.77 -2.94
N PHE A 256 7.09 -17.19 -1.75
CA PHE A 256 7.53 -15.82 -1.44
C PHE A 256 8.13 -15.75 -0.03
N ARG A 257 9.05 -14.84 0.21
CA ARG A 257 9.70 -14.70 1.52
C ARG A 257 9.06 -13.57 2.33
N VAL A 258 8.90 -13.81 3.64
CA VAL A 258 8.51 -12.80 4.64
C VAL A 258 9.60 -12.67 5.70
N GLY A 259 9.74 -11.51 6.35
CA GLY A 259 10.70 -11.30 7.46
C GLY A 259 10.37 -10.06 8.30
N ASP A 260 10.87 -9.98 9.54
CA ASP A 260 10.79 -8.77 10.38
C ASP A 260 12.19 -8.20 10.60
N MET A 261 12.38 -6.91 10.30
CA MET A 261 13.63 -6.21 10.55
C MET A 261 13.93 -5.99 12.05
N ARG A 262 12.96 -6.22 12.94
CA ARG A 262 13.10 -5.96 14.38
C ARG A 262 13.29 -7.24 15.19
N LYS A 263 13.98 -7.10 16.34
CA LYS A 263 14.19 -8.17 17.33
C LYS A 263 12.96 -8.54 18.20
N SER A 264 11.90 -7.74 18.18
CA SER A 264 10.66 -8.03 18.95
C SER A 264 9.76 -8.93 18.13
N HIS A 265 9.11 -9.91 18.73
CA HIS A 265 8.34 -10.89 17.97
C HIS A 265 6.94 -10.39 17.58
N ILE A 266 6.39 -11.02 16.53
CA ILE A 266 4.97 -10.94 16.19
C ILE A 266 4.31 -12.22 16.70
N ILE A 267 3.43 -12.07 17.68
CA ILE A 267 2.73 -13.17 18.35
C ILE A 267 1.48 -13.53 17.53
N GLY A 268 1.27 -14.83 17.29
CA GLY A 268 0.16 -15.30 16.45
C GLY A 268 0.27 -14.75 15.03
N ALA A 269 1.48 -14.84 14.44
CA ALA A 269 1.70 -14.43 13.07
C ALA A 269 1.00 -15.41 12.12
N GLY A 270 0.14 -14.92 11.22
CA GLY A 270 -0.57 -15.72 10.23
C GLY A 270 -0.45 -15.11 8.85
N VAL A 271 -0.22 -15.94 7.83
CA VAL A 271 -0.13 -15.50 6.43
C VAL A 271 -1.29 -16.03 5.61
N ARG A 272 -1.84 -15.15 4.77
CA ARG A 272 -2.87 -15.47 3.78
C ARG A 272 -2.47 -14.89 2.42
N ALA A 273 -2.89 -15.53 1.34
CA ALA A 273 -2.83 -14.92 0.02
C ALA A 273 -4.12 -15.14 -0.76
N GLN A 274 -4.43 -14.15 -1.58
CA GLN A 274 -5.61 -14.12 -2.42
C GLN A 274 -5.20 -13.82 -3.86
N LEU A 275 -5.52 -14.74 -4.76
CA LEU A 275 -5.44 -14.54 -6.20
C LEU A 275 -6.61 -13.66 -6.64
N ILE A 276 -6.31 -12.49 -7.20
CA ILE A 276 -7.26 -11.62 -7.89
C ILE A 276 -7.14 -11.90 -9.39
N ARG A 277 -8.19 -12.46 -9.99
CA ARG A 277 -8.27 -12.76 -11.43
C ARG A 277 -9.67 -12.45 -11.96
N THR A 278 -9.80 -12.21 -13.25
CA THR A 278 -11.12 -12.17 -13.89
C THR A 278 -11.62 -13.60 -14.09
N LYS A 279 -12.85 -13.89 -13.64
CA LYS A 279 -13.52 -15.19 -13.78
C LYS A 279 -14.84 -15.02 -14.51
N SER A 280 -15.11 -15.87 -15.50
CA SER A 280 -16.43 -15.99 -16.11
C SER A 280 -17.17 -17.19 -15.51
N THR A 281 -18.44 -17.02 -15.15
CA THR A 281 -19.28 -18.12 -14.64
C THR A 281 -19.84 -18.95 -15.81
N LYS A 282 -20.44 -20.12 -15.51
CA LYS A 282 -21.05 -20.98 -16.54
C LYS A 282 -22.31 -20.34 -17.14
N GLU A 283 -22.93 -19.46 -16.37
CA GLU A 283 -24.13 -18.67 -16.68
C GLU A 283 -23.80 -17.40 -17.49
N GLY A 284 -22.50 -17.12 -17.71
CA GLY A 284 -22.02 -16.00 -18.53
C GLY A 284 -21.71 -14.70 -17.77
N GLU A 285 -21.79 -14.68 -16.43
CA GLU A 285 -21.41 -13.51 -15.64
C GLU A 285 -19.88 -13.33 -15.64
N VAL A 286 -19.39 -12.11 -15.91
CA VAL A 286 -17.94 -11.79 -15.92
C VAL A 286 -17.56 -11.03 -14.65
N MET A 287 -17.02 -11.76 -13.67
CA MET A 287 -16.52 -11.23 -12.41
C MET A 287 -15.10 -10.70 -12.60
N THR A 288 -14.95 -9.39 -12.81
CA THR A 288 -13.65 -8.77 -13.17
C THR A 288 -12.59 -8.83 -12.07
N GLN A 289 -12.99 -8.78 -10.80
CA GLN A 289 -12.14 -8.82 -9.60
C GLN A 289 -12.57 -9.98 -8.69
N TYR A 290 -12.50 -11.20 -9.19
CA TYR A 290 -12.79 -12.38 -8.40
C TYR A 290 -11.60 -12.72 -7.50
N PHE A 291 -11.88 -12.93 -6.21
CA PHE A 291 -10.89 -13.33 -5.21
C PHE A 291 -10.98 -14.84 -4.99
N THR A 292 -9.83 -15.53 -5.08
CA THR A 292 -9.68 -16.93 -4.73
C THR A 292 -8.57 -17.03 -3.67
N GLU A 293 -8.85 -17.62 -2.52
CA GLU A 293 -7.81 -17.86 -1.50
C GLU A 293 -6.85 -18.95 -1.99
N LEU A 294 -5.56 -18.81 -1.69
CA LEU A 294 -4.53 -19.79 -1.99
C LEU A 294 -4.16 -20.52 -0.69
N GLU A 295 -4.19 -21.85 -0.70
CA GLU A 295 -3.76 -22.66 0.43
C GLU A 295 -2.25 -22.53 0.63
N ILE A 296 -1.84 -22.10 1.82
CA ILE A 296 -0.47 -21.74 2.14
C ILE A 296 0.00 -22.50 3.37
N GLY A 297 1.24 -22.98 3.31
CA GLY A 297 1.95 -23.54 4.44
C GLY A 297 3.38 -23.03 4.54
N THR A 298 4.03 -23.37 5.65
CA THR A 298 5.47 -23.30 5.83
C THR A 298 5.95 -24.68 6.28
N ASP A 299 6.54 -25.42 5.33
CA ASP A 299 6.91 -26.82 5.47
C ASP A 299 5.68 -27.70 5.82
N ASP A 300 5.54 -28.13 7.08
CA ASP A 300 4.37 -28.87 7.59
C ASP A 300 3.48 -28.04 8.55
N SER A 301 3.90 -26.81 8.89
CA SER A 301 3.05 -25.85 9.61
C SER A 301 2.10 -25.19 8.61
N GLY A 302 0.83 -25.00 8.98
CA GLY A 302 -0.18 -24.38 8.10
C GLY A 302 0.01 -22.87 7.90
N SER A 303 -1.08 -22.11 7.98
CA SER A 303 -1.05 -20.64 7.85
C SER A 303 -0.37 -19.91 9.02
N ASP A 304 -0.22 -20.59 10.16
CA ASP A 304 0.35 -20.03 11.39
C ASP A 304 1.88 -20.14 11.40
N LEU A 305 2.55 -19.02 11.64
CA LEU A 305 4.01 -18.89 11.55
C LEU A 305 4.65 -18.74 12.92
N PHE A 306 5.68 -19.55 13.17
CA PHE A 306 6.62 -19.31 14.27
C PHE A 306 7.73 -18.35 13.82
N PHE A 307 7.40 -17.07 13.79
CA PHE A 307 8.15 -16.05 13.06
C PHE A 307 9.37 -15.49 13.83
N ILE A 308 10.44 -16.29 13.91
CA ILE A 308 11.75 -15.88 14.49
C ILE A 308 12.65 -15.21 13.45
N TRP A 309 12.71 -15.76 12.24
CA TRP A 309 13.61 -15.35 11.15
C TRP A 309 12.86 -15.31 9.81
N PRO A 310 13.45 -14.75 8.73
CA PRO A 310 12.83 -14.77 7.42
C PRO A 310 12.42 -16.17 6.94
N MET A 311 11.12 -16.39 6.74
CA MET A 311 10.56 -17.67 6.30
C MET A 311 10.17 -17.60 4.83
N VAL A 312 10.33 -18.72 4.12
CA VAL A 312 9.81 -18.88 2.77
C VAL A 312 8.44 -19.53 2.89
N ILE A 313 7.43 -18.81 2.43
CA ILE A 313 6.02 -19.19 2.47
C ILE A 313 5.70 -19.89 1.16
N GLU A 314 5.01 -21.03 1.22
CA GLU A 314 4.80 -21.93 0.08
C GLU A 314 3.31 -22.17 -0.19
N HIS A 315 2.93 -22.07 -1.45
CA HIS A 315 1.67 -22.58 -2.00
C HIS A 315 2.01 -23.71 -2.99
N LYS A 316 1.67 -24.95 -2.62
CA LYS A 316 1.81 -26.13 -3.47
C LYS A 316 0.76 -26.05 -4.59
N ILE A 317 1.18 -26.18 -5.84
CA ILE A 317 0.28 -26.10 -7.01
C ILE A 317 -0.29 -27.50 -7.29
N ASP A 318 -1.29 -27.88 -6.50
CA ASP A 318 -2.01 -29.15 -6.58
C ASP A 318 -3.19 -29.10 -7.58
N GLU A 319 -3.98 -30.19 -7.65
CA GLU A 319 -5.14 -30.26 -8.57
C GLU A 319 -6.26 -29.26 -8.22
N ASN A 320 -6.31 -28.75 -6.97
CA ASN A 320 -7.27 -27.74 -6.52
C ASN A 320 -6.79 -26.30 -6.77
N SER A 321 -5.48 -26.08 -6.92
CA SER A 321 -4.89 -24.75 -7.12
C SER A 321 -5.44 -24.07 -8.38
N PRO A 322 -5.81 -22.78 -8.31
CA PRO A 322 -6.20 -22.01 -9.49
C PRO A 322 -5.04 -21.77 -10.49
N LEU A 323 -3.81 -22.15 -10.13
CA LEU A 323 -2.62 -22.08 -10.97
C LEU A 323 -2.29 -23.43 -11.67
N TYR A 324 -3.03 -24.51 -11.37
CA TYR A 324 -2.70 -25.89 -11.80
C TYR A 324 -2.49 -26.07 -13.31
N ASN A 325 -3.28 -25.37 -14.12
CA ASN A 325 -3.26 -25.45 -15.59
C ASN A 325 -2.35 -24.37 -16.25
N LEU A 326 -1.56 -23.61 -15.49
CA LEU A 326 -0.66 -22.58 -16.04
C LEU A 326 0.75 -23.13 -16.22
N ASN A 327 1.28 -23.02 -17.44
CA ASN A 327 2.70 -23.26 -17.74
C ASN A 327 3.52 -21.96 -17.61
N ALA A 328 4.84 -22.04 -17.79
CA ALA A 328 5.75 -20.90 -17.65
C ALA A 328 5.45 -19.74 -18.62
N THR A 329 4.98 -20.04 -19.84
CA THR A 329 4.65 -19.01 -20.84
C THR A 329 3.31 -18.33 -20.57
N ASP A 330 2.31 -19.07 -20.14
CA ASP A 330 0.97 -18.56 -19.80
C ASP A 330 1.02 -17.68 -18.56
N MET A 331 1.85 -18.07 -17.57
CA MET A 331 2.12 -17.28 -16.37
C MET A 331 2.54 -15.84 -16.71
N LEU A 332 3.33 -15.63 -17.77
CA LEU A 332 3.78 -14.31 -18.21
C LEU A 332 2.71 -13.51 -18.97
N GLN A 333 1.79 -14.18 -19.67
CA GLN A 333 0.75 -13.56 -20.50
C GLN A 333 -0.53 -13.25 -19.72
N ASP A 334 -0.88 -14.09 -18.74
CA ASP A 334 -2.11 -14.01 -17.97
C ASP A 334 -2.17 -12.75 -17.09
N LYS A 335 -3.40 -12.34 -16.74
CA LYS A 335 -3.68 -11.10 -16.02
C LYS A 335 -4.30 -11.40 -14.66
N PHE A 336 -3.43 -11.56 -13.68
CA PHE A 336 -3.78 -11.75 -12.29
C PHE A 336 -2.83 -10.98 -11.37
N GLU A 337 -3.23 -10.85 -10.10
CA GLU A 337 -2.44 -10.28 -9.02
C GLU A 337 -2.63 -11.15 -7.76
N ILE A 338 -1.55 -11.62 -7.17
CA ILE A 338 -1.58 -12.36 -5.90
C ILE A 338 -1.32 -11.36 -4.79
N VAL A 339 -2.34 -11.04 -3.99
CA VAL A 339 -2.20 -10.19 -2.80
C VAL A 339 -1.82 -11.08 -1.63
N VAL A 340 -0.71 -10.76 -0.95
CA VAL A 340 -0.25 -11.44 0.25
C VAL A 340 -0.48 -10.56 1.47
N ILE A 341 -0.91 -11.18 2.58
CA ILE A 341 -1.30 -10.50 3.81
C ILE A 341 -0.62 -11.24 4.97
N LEU A 342 0.14 -10.51 5.78
CA LEU A 342 0.72 -10.99 7.03
C LEU A 342 0.02 -10.26 8.19
N GLU A 343 -0.63 -11.02 9.04
CA GLU A 343 -1.33 -10.56 10.25
C GLU A 343 -0.63 -11.08 11.50
N GLY A 344 -0.79 -10.39 12.62
CA GLY A 344 -0.31 -10.85 13.92
C GLY A 344 -0.29 -9.74 14.96
N THR A 345 0.06 -10.07 16.19
CA THR A 345 0.01 -9.13 17.32
C THR A 345 1.41 -8.70 17.74
N VAL A 346 1.62 -7.38 17.87
CA VAL A 346 2.92 -6.81 18.25
C VAL A 346 3.17 -7.02 19.74
N GLU A 347 4.16 -7.84 20.08
CA GLU A 347 4.55 -8.19 21.46
C GLU A 347 4.59 -6.99 22.41
N SER A 348 5.23 -5.88 22.00
CA SER A 348 5.44 -4.72 22.86
C SER A 348 4.20 -3.85 23.12
N THR A 349 3.10 -4.02 22.39
CA THR A 349 1.90 -3.16 22.51
C THR A 349 0.59 -3.93 22.61
N GLY A 350 0.58 -5.25 22.39
CA GLY A 350 -0.63 -6.05 22.33
C GLY A 350 -1.59 -5.69 21.18
N GLN A 351 -1.18 -4.81 20.25
CA GLN A 351 -2.00 -4.41 19.12
C GLN A 351 -1.76 -5.30 17.90
N SER A 352 -2.85 -5.73 17.27
CA SER A 352 -2.80 -6.41 15.97
C SER A 352 -2.30 -5.48 14.87
N THR A 353 -1.44 -5.99 14.01
CA THR A 353 -0.91 -5.32 12.83
C THR A 353 -1.16 -6.16 11.58
N GLN A 354 -1.31 -5.50 10.43
CA GLN A 354 -1.48 -6.16 9.14
C GLN A 354 -0.56 -5.50 8.10
N ALA A 355 0.42 -6.25 7.63
CA ALA A 355 1.25 -5.89 6.49
C ALA A 355 0.70 -6.56 5.22
N ARG A 356 0.83 -5.89 4.07
CA ARG A 356 0.32 -6.38 2.78
C ARG A 356 1.36 -6.12 1.69
N SER A 357 1.35 -6.96 0.67
CA SER A 357 2.07 -6.73 -0.59
C SER A 357 1.31 -7.45 -1.71
N SER A 358 1.77 -7.32 -2.96
CA SER A 358 1.23 -8.14 -4.04
C SER A 358 2.27 -8.50 -5.09
N TYR A 359 2.02 -9.57 -5.81
CA TYR A 359 2.80 -10.05 -6.94
C TYR A 359 1.93 -10.07 -8.18
N ILE A 360 2.24 -9.22 -9.16
CA ILE A 360 1.69 -9.38 -10.52
C ILE A 360 2.50 -10.43 -11.28
N ASN A 361 1.97 -10.99 -12.36
CA ASN A 361 2.64 -11.97 -13.23
C ASN A 361 4.14 -11.70 -13.53
N THR A 362 4.54 -10.46 -13.85
CA THR A 362 5.97 -10.12 -14.12
C THR A 362 6.85 -10.01 -12.88
N GLU A 363 6.29 -10.15 -11.69
CA GLU A 363 7.00 -10.19 -10.40
C GLU A 363 7.12 -11.63 -9.87
N ILE A 364 6.79 -12.64 -10.70
CA ILE A 364 6.91 -14.07 -10.41
C ILE A 364 7.98 -14.66 -11.34
N LEU A 365 9.01 -15.30 -10.76
CA LEU A 365 10.15 -15.87 -11.48
C LEU A 365 10.02 -17.40 -11.56
N TRP A 366 9.83 -17.95 -12.76
CA TRP A 366 9.76 -19.40 -12.97
C TRP A 366 11.17 -20.01 -13.07
N GLY A 367 11.38 -21.17 -12.44
CA GLY A 367 12.68 -21.82 -12.36
C GLY A 367 13.66 -21.09 -11.44
N HIS A 368 13.17 -20.46 -10.38
CA HIS A 368 13.99 -19.75 -9.40
C HIS A 368 13.72 -20.25 -7.98
N ARG A 369 14.75 -20.25 -7.14
CA ARG A 369 14.68 -20.56 -5.71
C ARG A 369 15.31 -19.43 -4.91
N PHE A 370 14.82 -19.17 -3.70
CA PHE A 370 15.44 -18.20 -2.82
C PHE A 370 16.77 -18.70 -2.24
N ASP A 371 17.74 -17.82 -2.13
CA ASP A 371 19.03 -18.12 -1.50
C ASP A 371 18.92 -18.17 0.03
N PRO A 372 19.69 -19.03 0.73
CA PRO A 372 19.66 -19.13 2.19
C PRO A 372 20.22 -17.84 2.83
N VAL A 373 19.47 -17.31 3.80
CA VAL A 373 19.78 -16.04 4.49
C VAL A 373 20.18 -16.19 5.96
N VAL A 374 19.90 -17.35 6.57
CA VAL A 374 20.26 -17.65 7.96
C VAL A 374 21.53 -18.48 7.95
N LEU A 375 22.56 -18.01 8.65
CA LEU A 375 23.86 -18.69 8.80
C LEU A 375 24.22 -18.78 10.28
N TYR A 376 24.85 -19.88 10.70
CA TYR A 376 25.35 -20.00 12.07
C TYR A 376 26.76 -19.42 12.18
N ASN A 377 26.89 -18.31 12.90
CA ASN A 377 28.17 -17.66 13.18
C ASN A 377 28.82 -18.35 14.40
N LYS A 378 29.91 -19.10 14.14
CA LYS A 378 30.63 -19.87 15.17
C LYS A 378 31.35 -18.99 16.18
N ASP A 379 31.78 -17.79 15.80
CA ASP A 379 32.54 -16.90 16.69
C ASP A 379 31.60 -16.18 17.67
N LEU A 380 30.40 -15.83 17.21
CA LEU A 380 29.33 -15.25 18.03
C LEU A 380 28.44 -16.30 18.74
N GLN A 381 28.61 -17.59 18.42
CA GLN A 381 27.76 -18.70 18.88
C GLN A 381 26.25 -18.46 18.63
N ALA A 382 25.91 -17.80 17.53
CA ALA A 382 24.56 -17.31 17.25
C ALA A 382 24.16 -17.48 15.77
N TYR A 383 22.85 -17.51 15.51
CA TYR A 383 22.32 -17.40 14.15
C TYR A 383 22.32 -15.95 13.69
N GLU A 384 22.95 -15.69 12.55
CA GLU A 384 23.04 -14.39 11.89
C GLU A 384 22.17 -14.42 10.62
N ILE A 385 21.52 -13.29 10.33
CA ILE A 385 20.56 -13.16 9.23
C ILE A 385 21.08 -12.09 8.26
N ASP A 386 21.50 -12.51 7.07
CA ASP A 386 21.94 -11.59 6.02
C ASP A 386 20.74 -11.04 5.23
N TYR A 387 20.32 -9.83 5.62
CA TYR A 387 19.24 -9.11 4.95
C TYR A 387 19.61 -8.55 3.58
N ALA A 388 20.89 -8.48 3.19
CA ALA A 388 21.26 -8.11 1.81
C ALA A 388 20.77 -9.19 0.83
N ARG A 389 20.91 -10.46 1.23
CA ARG A 389 20.49 -11.64 0.46
C ARG A 389 18.99 -11.96 0.56
N PHE A 390 18.22 -11.18 1.30
CA PHE A 390 16.78 -11.39 1.49
C PHE A 390 16.00 -11.52 0.17
N ASN A 391 16.38 -10.74 -0.85
CA ASN A 391 15.75 -10.73 -2.17
C ASN A 391 16.50 -11.54 -3.24
N GLU A 392 17.60 -12.21 -2.88
CA GLU A 392 18.40 -12.97 -3.84
C GLU A 392 17.73 -14.31 -4.18
N THR A 393 17.84 -14.67 -5.45
CA THR A 393 17.28 -15.90 -6.00
C THR A 393 18.25 -16.50 -7.00
N THR A 394 18.53 -17.79 -6.87
CA THR A 394 19.28 -18.58 -7.83
C THR A 394 18.35 -19.26 -8.83
N GLN A 395 18.76 -19.32 -10.09
CA GLN A 395 18.05 -20.10 -11.10
C GLN A 395 18.30 -21.60 -10.84
N VAL A 396 17.26 -22.40 -10.96
CA VAL A 396 17.28 -23.86 -10.77
C VAL A 396 16.60 -24.53 -11.95
N ASP A 397 17.06 -25.73 -12.30
CA ASP A 397 16.37 -26.53 -13.30
C ASP A 397 14.96 -26.88 -12.79
N THR A 398 13.95 -26.66 -13.63
CA THR A 398 12.53 -26.77 -13.26
C THR A 398 11.73 -26.94 -14.54
N PRO A 399 10.78 -27.90 -14.60
CA PRO A 399 9.94 -28.09 -15.76
C PRO A 399 9.18 -26.81 -16.14
N LEU A 400 9.13 -26.50 -17.44
CA LEU A 400 8.43 -25.33 -17.98
C LEU A 400 6.94 -25.57 -18.27
N CYS A 401 6.50 -26.84 -18.18
CA CYS A 401 5.11 -27.24 -18.33
C CYS A 401 4.26 -26.86 -17.11
N SER A 402 2.95 -26.98 -17.23
CA SER A 402 2.01 -26.80 -16.13
C SER A 402 2.13 -27.90 -15.08
N ALA A 403 1.68 -27.62 -13.85
CA ALA A 403 1.62 -28.63 -12.78
C ALA A 403 0.74 -29.83 -13.17
N ARG A 404 -0.30 -29.60 -13.98
CA ARG A 404 -1.10 -30.66 -14.58
C ARG A 404 -0.32 -31.57 -15.50
N GLU A 405 0.38 -31.01 -16.50
CA GLU A 405 1.18 -31.80 -17.44
C GLU A 405 2.30 -32.56 -16.71
N LEU A 406 2.90 -31.94 -15.68
CA LEU A 406 3.90 -32.57 -14.82
C LEU A 406 3.33 -33.78 -14.06
N ASN A 407 2.13 -33.65 -13.48
CA ASN A 407 1.44 -34.76 -12.83
C ASN A 407 1.03 -35.87 -13.81
N GLU A 408 0.62 -35.53 -15.03
CA GLU A 408 0.33 -36.50 -16.09
C GLU A 408 1.61 -37.27 -16.50
N ILE A 409 2.75 -36.59 -16.63
CA ILE A 409 4.07 -37.21 -16.87
C ILE A 409 4.46 -38.18 -15.75
N TYR A 410 4.27 -37.81 -14.48
CA TYR A 410 4.57 -38.70 -13.36
C TYR A 410 3.66 -39.93 -13.30
N LYS A 411 2.34 -39.76 -13.51
CA LYS A 411 1.39 -40.88 -13.58
C LYS A 411 1.79 -41.88 -14.69
N ILE A 412 2.28 -41.38 -15.84
CA ILE A 412 2.82 -42.22 -16.93
C ILE A 412 4.11 -42.94 -16.49
N GLN A 413 5.06 -42.22 -15.88
CA GLN A 413 6.34 -42.78 -15.45
C GLN A 413 6.21 -43.85 -14.35
N GLU A 414 5.23 -43.71 -13.44
CA GLU A 414 4.90 -44.73 -12.45
C GLU A 414 4.23 -45.96 -13.08
N GLY A 415 3.32 -45.77 -14.04
CA GLY A 415 2.72 -46.87 -14.80
C GLY A 415 3.76 -47.73 -15.56
N PHE A 416 4.85 -47.13 -16.04
CA PHE A 416 5.98 -47.86 -16.62
C PHE A 416 6.87 -48.57 -15.59
N ARG A 417 6.80 -48.21 -14.29
CA ARG A 417 7.57 -48.85 -13.21
C ARG A 417 6.87 -50.07 -12.61
N THR A 418 5.57 -50.22 -12.80
CA THR A 418 4.81 -51.42 -12.43
C THR A 418 4.73 -52.39 -13.63
N PRO A 419 5.57 -53.43 -13.72
CA PRO A 419 5.31 -54.50 -14.68
C PRO A 419 4.02 -55.22 -14.30
N GLU A 420 3.12 -55.42 -15.25
CA GLU A 420 1.93 -56.25 -15.07
C GLU A 420 2.34 -57.71 -14.85
N THR A 421 2.42 -58.16 -13.60
CA THR A 421 2.54 -59.59 -13.27
C THR A 421 1.20 -60.34 -13.45
N THR A 422 0.51 -60.09 -14.57
CA THR A 422 -0.71 -60.80 -14.96
C THR A 422 -0.35 -62.07 -15.73
N PHE A 423 0.30 -63.02 -15.04
CA PHE A 423 0.39 -64.38 -15.57
C PHE A 423 -0.90 -65.13 -15.27
N THR A 424 -1.66 -65.41 -16.33
CA THR A 424 -2.92 -66.15 -16.29
C THR A 424 -2.75 -67.56 -15.73
N MET A 425 -3.41 -67.84 -14.60
CA MET A 425 -3.76 -69.19 -14.15
C MET A 425 -5.28 -69.32 -14.09
N ARG A 426 -5.89 -69.65 -15.23
CA ARG A 426 -7.22 -70.27 -15.29
C ARG A 426 -7.05 -71.67 -15.87
N GLN A 427 -7.81 -72.61 -15.31
CA GLN A 427 -7.80 -74.06 -15.61
C GLN A 427 -6.59 -74.83 -15.07
N LEU A 428 -6.75 -75.41 -13.86
CA LEU A 428 -6.55 -76.86 -13.60
C LEU A 428 -6.84 -77.20 -12.12
N SER A 429 -8.11 -77.39 -11.77
CA SER A 429 -8.52 -78.33 -10.71
C SER A 429 -10.00 -78.70 -10.88
N HIS A 430 -10.22 -79.81 -11.57
CA HIS A 430 -11.51 -80.48 -11.65
C HIS A 430 -11.60 -81.48 -10.48
N ASN A 431 -12.76 -81.57 -9.85
CA ASN A 431 -13.25 -82.64 -8.96
C ASN A 431 -12.27 -83.68 -8.40
N HIS A 432 -12.04 -83.65 -7.08
CA HIS A 432 -12.01 -84.81 -6.18
C HIS A 432 -12.23 -84.28 -4.75
N SER A 433 -13.45 -84.30 -4.21
CA SER A 433 -14.12 -85.44 -3.54
C SER A 433 -13.51 -85.79 -2.19
N ASP A 434 -14.27 -85.59 -1.12
CA ASP A 434 -13.94 -85.98 0.25
C ASP A 434 -13.62 -87.47 0.37
N GLN A 435 -12.51 -87.82 1.04
CA GLN A 435 -12.33 -89.08 1.75
C GLN A 435 -11.04 -89.08 2.60
N ALA A 436 -11.19 -89.49 3.89
CA ALA A 436 -10.14 -89.75 4.89
C ALA A 436 -9.26 -88.53 5.31
N SER A 437 -8.89 -88.34 6.58
CA SER A 437 -8.98 -89.21 7.77
C SER A 437 -9.37 -88.41 9.01
#